data_AF-A0A1Y1XST3-F1
#
_entry.id   AF-A0A1Y1XST3-F1
#
_cell.length_a   1.000
_cell.length_b   1.000
_cell.length_c   1.000
_cell.angle_alpha   90.00
_cell.angle_beta   90.00
_cell.angle_gamma   90.00
#
_symmetry.space_group_name_H-M   'P 1'
#
loop_
_entity.id
_entity.type
_entity.pdbx_description
1 polymer ?
#
loop_
_entity_poly.entity_id
_entity_poly.type
_entity_poly.pdbx_seq_one_letter_code
_entity_poly.pdbx_strand_id
1 'polypeptide(L)'
;MNFVTDFAREVDLSRLLGMHSTLGLLACMSDAPSYNLPIYLFGMWAYQDHQATGSMKLFTFMLAGSLVLDILYLIKHEWTWFALFTILSLALKPITILSSTQNLQIRGDPVDTSNWASNIPGVSAKPNNNSAYEEL
;
A
#
# COMPACT_ATOMS: atom_id res chain seq x y z
N MET A 1 0.79 16.70 -20.68
CA MET A 1 -0.32 16.58 -19.73
C MET A 1 -0.59 15.10 -19.53
N ASN A 2 -0.14 14.55 -18.41
CA ASN A 2 -0.34 13.14 -18.11
C ASN A 2 -1.62 13.04 -17.29
N PHE A 3 -2.75 12.83 -17.98
CA PHE A 3 -4.09 12.71 -17.40
C PHE A 3 -4.12 11.80 -16.16
N VAL A 4 -3.35 10.69 -16.20
CA VAL A 4 -3.24 9.74 -15.08
C VAL A 4 -2.60 10.35 -13.84
N THR A 5 -1.56 11.18 -13.98
CA THR A 5 -0.95 11.87 -12.83
C THR A 5 -1.81 13.02 -12.33
N ASP A 6 -2.52 13.74 -13.20
CA ASP A 6 -3.41 14.83 -12.79
C ASP A 6 -4.65 14.25 -12.07
N PHE A 7 -5.23 13.18 -12.60
CA PHE A 7 -6.31 12.42 -11.95
C PHE A 7 -5.86 11.79 -10.63
N ALA A 8 -4.68 11.14 -10.57
CA ALA A 8 -4.15 10.59 -9.32
C ALA A 8 -3.84 11.65 -8.26
N ARG A 9 -3.56 12.89 -8.68
CA ARG A 9 -3.29 14.04 -7.79
C ARG A 9 -4.58 14.69 -7.30
N GLU A 10 -5.64 14.68 -8.11
CA GLU A 10 -6.97 15.18 -7.76
C GLU A 10 -7.74 14.17 -6.88
N VAL A 11 -7.49 12.88 -7.07
CA VAL A 11 -8.04 11.83 -6.22
C VAL A 11 -7.15 11.65 -4.98
N ASP A 12 -7.49 12.39 -3.94
CA ASP A 12 -6.83 12.38 -2.64
C ASP A 12 -6.70 10.95 -2.06
N LEU A 13 -5.49 10.57 -1.66
CA LEU A 13 -5.17 9.25 -1.12
C LEU A 13 -6.03 8.90 0.10
N SER A 14 -6.40 9.89 0.91
CA SER A 14 -7.32 9.74 2.04
C SER A 14 -8.70 9.22 1.61
N ARG A 15 -9.23 9.74 0.49
CA ARG A 15 -10.52 9.30 -0.09
C ARG A 15 -10.42 7.88 -0.64
N LEU A 16 -9.31 7.55 -1.29
CA LEU A 16 -9.03 6.20 -1.78
C LEU A 16 -9.00 5.18 -0.66
N LEU A 17 -8.28 5.50 0.42
CA LEU A 17 -8.20 4.67 1.61
C LEU A 17 -9.56 4.53 2.32
N GLY A 18 -10.35 5.60 2.36
CA GLY A 18 -11.72 5.57 2.86
C GLY A 18 -12.65 4.69 2.03
N MET A 19 -12.55 4.76 0.70
CA MET A 19 -13.29 3.87 -0.21
C MET A 19 -12.87 2.42 0.00
N HIS A 20 -11.58 2.12 0.05
CA HIS A 20 -11.06 0.77 0.32
C HIS A 20 -11.53 0.23 1.66
N SER A 21 -11.49 1.04 2.71
CA SER A 21 -11.94 0.63 4.04
C SER A 21 -13.44 0.32 4.06
N THR A 22 -14.24 1.14 3.39
CA THR A 22 -15.69 0.92 3.25
C THR A 22 -15.98 -0.34 2.44
N LEU A 23 -15.29 -0.51 1.31
CA LEU A 23 -15.37 -1.70 0.47
C LEU A 23 -14.95 -2.97 1.23
N GLY A 24 -13.89 -2.89 2.02
CA GLY A 24 -13.42 -3.99 2.86
C GLY A 24 -14.44 -4.37 3.93
N LEU A 25 -15.10 -3.40 4.57
CA LEU A 25 -16.17 -3.66 5.54
C LEU A 25 -17.38 -4.33 4.90
N LEU A 26 -17.79 -3.85 3.71
CA LEU A 26 -18.88 -4.48 2.96
C LEU A 26 -18.50 -5.88 2.48
N ALA A 27 -17.24 -6.08 2.06
CA ALA A 27 -16.73 -7.38 1.66
C ALA A 27 -16.70 -8.38 2.82
N CYS A 28 -16.45 -7.94 4.06
CA CYS A 28 -16.54 -8.80 5.26
C CYS A 28 -17.95 -9.36 5.53
N MET A 29 -19.00 -8.80 4.95
CA MET A 29 -20.35 -9.40 5.00
C MET A 29 -20.47 -10.65 4.11
N SER A 30 -19.41 -10.98 3.37
CA SER A 30 -19.32 -12.12 2.46
C SER A 30 -18.04 -12.90 2.68
N ASP A 31 -17.91 -14.02 1.97
CA ASP A 31 -16.65 -14.76 1.91
C ASP A 31 -15.66 -13.94 1.06
N ALA A 32 -14.87 -13.13 1.75
CA ALA A 32 -13.88 -12.23 1.18
C ALA A 32 -12.55 -12.36 1.95
N PRO A 33 -11.42 -11.99 1.34
CA PRO A 33 -10.13 -12.14 1.98
C PRO A 33 -10.02 -11.26 3.24
N SER A 34 -9.92 -11.90 4.41
CA SER A 34 -9.90 -11.25 5.72
C SER A 34 -8.68 -10.36 5.97
N TYR A 35 -7.60 -10.53 5.18
CA TYR A 35 -6.40 -9.69 5.25
C TYR A 35 -6.58 -8.30 4.64
N ASN A 36 -7.58 -8.08 3.77
CA ASN A 36 -7.74 -6.80 3.08
C ASN A 36 -8.16 -5.67 4.03
N LEU A 37 -9.14 -5.91 4.90
CA LEU A 37 -9.63 -4.93 5.86
C LEU A 37 -8.51 -4.36 6.77
N PRO A 38 -7.72 -5.17 7.48
CA PRO A 38 -6.66 -4.64 8.35
C PRO A 38 -5.57 -3.89 7.56
N ILE A 39 -5.28 -4.27 6.31
CA ILE A 39 -4.33 -3.55 5.46
C ILE A 39 -4.86 -2.14 5.12
N TYR A 40 -6.16 -2.02 4.81
CA TYR A 40 -6.76 -0.71 4.49
C TYR A 40 -6.81 0.22 5.71
N LEU A 41 -7.15 -0.33 6.88
CA LEU A 41 -7.14 0.43 8.14
C LEU A 41 -5.71 0.87 8.51
N PHE A 42 -4.73 -0.01 8.33
CA PHE A 42 -3.32 0.34 8.49
C PHE A 42 -2.90 1.46 7.55
N GLY A 43 -3.37 1.45 6.30
CA GLY A 43 -3.15 2.51 5.33
C GLY A 43 -3.72 3.87 5.75
N MET A 44 -4.95 3.90 6.29
CA MET A 44 -5.51 5.15 6.84
C MET A 44 -4.67 5.70 7.98
N TRP A 45 -4.25 4.84 8.90
CA TRP A 45 -3.38 5.23 10.00
C TRP A 45 -2.01 5.74 9.50
N ALA A 46 -1.37 5.01 8.59
CA ALA A 46 -0.07 5.37 8.03
C ALA A 46 -0.11 6.67 7.21
N TYR A 47 -1.25 6.97 6.57
CA TYR A 47 -1.45 8.24 5.87
C TYR A 47 -1.52 9.42 6.83
N GLN A 48 -2.24 9.26 7.95
CA GLN A 48 -2.42 10.26 9.00
C GLN A 48 -1.10 10.56 9.74
N ASP A 49 -0.24 9.55 9.89
CA ASP A 49 1.10 9.73 10.45
C ASP A 49 2.05 10.34 9.41
N HIS A 50 2.07 11.68 9.36
CA HIS A 50 2.91 12.43 8.44
C HIS A 50 4.42 12.30 8.74
N GLN A 51 4.81 11.87 9.94
CA GLN A 51 6.22 11.83 10.36
C GLN A 51 6.90 10.50 10.03
N ALA A 52 6.17 9.39 9.96
CA ALA A 52 6.72 8.08 9.68
C ALA A 52 6.62 7.70 8.18
N THR A 53 7.62 8.08 7.37
CA THR A 53 7.70 7.64 5.96
C THR A 53 7.82 6.12 5.82
N GLY A 54 8.44 5.45 6.80
CA GLY A 54 8.58 3.98 6.83
C GLY A 54 7.23 3.24 6.90
N SER A 55 6.26 3.75 7.68
CA SER A 55 4.92 3.16 7.77
C SER A 55 4.19 3.21 6.43
N MET A 56 4.33 4.34 5.70
CA MET A 56 3.72 4.54 4.39
C MET A 56 4.34 3.67 3.30
N LYS A 57 5.66 3.44 3.36
CA LYS A 57 6.36 2.46 2.54
C LYS A 57 5.88 1.04 2.82
N LEU A 58 5.85 0.65 4.09
CA LEU A 58 5.37 -0.66 4.51
C LEU A 58 3.94 -0.92 4.03
N PHE A 59 3.06 0.07 4.17
CA PHE A 59 1.69 0.02 3.64
C PHE A 59 1.69 -0.21 2.12
N THR A 60 2.49 0.54 1.37
CA THR A 60 2.58 0.40 -0.10
C THR A 60 3.00 -1.01 -0.50
N PHE A 61 3.98 -1.60 0.19
CA PHE A 61 4.41 -2.98 -0.05
C PHE A 61 3.35 -4.01 0.36
N MET A 62 2.72 -3.86 1.53
CA MET A 62 1.63 -4.74 1.95
C MET A 62 0.46 -4.69 0.97
N LEU A 63 0.11 -3.50 0.47
CA LEU A 63 -0.94 -3.32 -0.51
C LEU A 63 -0.57 -3.96 -1.85
N ALA A 64 0.68 -3.80 -2.32
CA ALA A 64 1.17 -4.46 -3.52
C ALA A 64 1.18 -5.99 -3.39
N GLY A 65 1.63 -6.53 -2.25
CA GLY A 65 1.56 -7.97 -1.97
C GLY A 65 0.13 -8.47 -1.95
N SER A 66 -0.79 -7.73 -1.30
CA SER A 66 -2.21 -8.09 -1.23
C SER A 66 -2.88 -8.11 -2.61
N LEU A 67 -2.39 -7.34 -3.59
CA LEU A 67 -2.90 -7.37 -4.96
C LEU A 67 -2.65 -8.76 -5.60
N VAL A 68 -1.45 -9.33 -5.39
CA VAL A 68 -1.13 -10.68 -5.88
C VAL A 68 -1.99 -11.73 -5.18
N LEU A 69 -2.16 -11.60 -3.86
CA LEU A 69 -3.00 -12.53 -3.10
C LEU A 69 -4.47 -12.46 -3.52
N ASP A 70 -5.01 -11.28 -3.80
CA ASP A 70 -6.39 -11.13 -4.28
C ASP A 70 -6.61 -11.77 -5.65
N ILE A 71 -5.62 -11.67 -6.56
CA ILE A 71 -5.68 -12.36 -7.87
C ILE A 71 -5.73 -13.88 -7.65
N LEU A 72 -4.89 -14.41 -6.76
CA LEU A 72 -4.90 -15.84 -6.42
C LEU A 72 -6.22 -16.27 -5.76
N TYR A 73 -6.80 -15.41 -4.92
CA TYR A 73 -8.10 -15.66 -4.30
C TYR A 73 -9.21 -15.73 -5.36
N LEU A 74 -9.27 -14.76 -6.29
CA LEU A 74 -10.24 -14.74 -7.38
C LEU A 74 -10.13 -15.94 -8.34
N ILE A 75 -8.93 -16.47 -8.54
CA ILE A 75 -8.73 -17.68 -9.36
C ILE A 75 -9.27 -18.94 -8.65
N LYS A 76 -9.21 -18.98 -7.32
CA LYS A 76 -9.57 -20.16 -6.52
C LYS A 76 -11.05 -20.21 -6.12
N HIS A 77 -11.68 -19.06 -5.95
CA HIS A 77 -13.04 -18.97 -5.43
C HIS A 77 -14.08 -18.85 -6.55
N GLU A 78 -15.28 -19.41 -6.30
CA GLU A 78 -16.39 -19.30 -7.23
C GLU A 78 -16.97 -17.88 -7.28
N TRP A 79 -17.47 -17.50 -8.46
CA TRP A 79 -17.99 -16.17 -8.72
C TRP A 79 -19.32 -15.96 -7.99
N THR A 80 -19.25 -15.33 -6.83
CA THR A 80 -20.44 -14.89 -6.06
C THR A 80 -20.70 -13.41 -6.32
N TRP A 81 -21.95 -12.95 -6.16
CA TRP A 81 -22.30 -11.52 -6.29
C TRP A 81 -21.41 -10.59 -5.43
N PHE A 82 -21.00 -11.06 -4.26
CA PHE A 82 -20.11 -10.32 -3.38
C PHE A 82 -18.65 -10.27 -3.83
N ALA A 83 -18.21 -11.17 -4.74
CA ALA A 83 -16.89 -11.11 -5.35
C ALA A 83 -16.70 -9.81 -6.16
N LEU A 84 -17.80 -9.14 -6.58
CA LEU A 84 -17.74 -7.82 -7.21
C LEU A 84 -17.07 -6.76 -6.30
N PHE A 85 -17.27 -6.83 -4.98
CA PHE A 85 -16.60 -5.90 -4.06
C PHE A 85 -15.10 -6.15 -4.02
N THR A 86 -14.67 -7.41 -4.03
CA THR A 86 -13.25 -7.79 -4.12
C THR A 86 -12.63 -7.37 -5.45
N ILE A 87 -13.35 -7.51 -6.57
CA ILE A 87 -12.91 -7.05 -7.89
C ILE A 87 -12.81 -5.52 -7.94
N LEU A 88 -13.78 -4.81 -7.37
CA LEU A 88 -13.76 -3.36 -7.30
C LEU A 88 -12.59 -2.88 -6.44
N SER A 89 -12.38 -3.47 -5.26
CA SER A 89 -11.19 -3.24 -4.46
C SER A 89 -9.91 -3.52 -5.24
N LEU A 90 -9.82 -4.64 -5.98
CA LEU A 90 -8.67 -4.98 -6.82
C LEU A 90 -8.36 -3.86 -7.84
N ALA A 91 -9.39 -3.29 -8.47
CA ALA A 91 -9.22 -2.19 -9.44
C ALA A 91 -8.74 -0.89 -8.78
N LEU A 92 -9.15 -0.60 -7.53
CA LEU A 92 -8.68 0.58 -6.80
C LEU A 92 -7.24 0.44 -6.28
N LYS A 93 -6.75 -0.78 -6.00
CA LYS A 93 -5.39 -1.02 -5.48
C LYS A 93 -4.26 -0.40 -6.32
N PRO A 94 -4.16 -0.61 -7.66
CA PRO A 94 -3.09 -0.02 -8.46
C PRO A 94 -3.09 1.51 -8.41
N ILE A 95 -4.27 2.14 -8.43
CA ILE A 95 -4.39 3.60 -8.31
C ILE A 95 -3.88 4.06 -6.94
N THR A 96 -4.17 3.29 -5.89
CA THR A 96 -3.73 3.58 -4.51
C THR A 96 -2.23 3.44 -4.35
N ILE A 97 -1.62 2.42 -4.96
CA ILE A 97 -0.16 2.22 -4.95
C ILE A 97 0.55 3.37 -5.66
N LEU A 98 0.01 3.85 -6.79
CA LEU A 98 0.57 5.00 -7.49
C LEU A 98 0.47 6.28 -6.65
N SER A 99 -0.70 6.53 -6.06
CA SER A 99 -0.92 7.71 -5.21
C SER A 99 -0.10 7.67 -3.91
N SER A 100 0.10 6.48 -3.31
CA SER A 100 0.97 6.31 -2.13
C SER A 100 2.44 6.53 -2.48
N THR A 101 2.89 6.05 -3.64
CA THR A 101 4.26 6.26 -4.13
C THR A 101 4.51 7.75 -4.43
N GLN A 102 3.56 8.46 -5.01
CA GLN A 102 3.65 9.91 -5.21
C GLN A 102 3.73 10.66 -3.87
N ASN A 103 2.92 10.26 -2.89
CA ASN A 103 2.97 10.83 -1.54
C ASN A 103 4.35 10.62 -0.88
N LEU A 104 4.96 9.45 -1.09
CA LEU A 104 6.32 9.16 -0.61
C LEU A 104 7.38 10.01 -1.31
N GLN A 105 7.27 10.19 -2.62
CA GLN A 105 8.17 11.08 -3.38
C GLN A 105 8.07 12.53 -2.92
N ILE A 106 6.86 13.03 -2.66
CA ILE A 106 6.64 14.40 -2.13
C ILE A 106 7.26 14.54 -0.73
N ARG A 107 7.25 13.47 0.08
CA ARG A 107 7.89 13.43 1.41
C ARG A 107 9.42 13.23 1.34
N GLY A 108 10.01 13.20 0.13
CA GLY A 108 11.45 13.11 -0.08
C GLY A 108 12.03 11.70 0.06
N ASP A 109 11.19 10.66 0.07
CA ASP A 109 11.62 9.30 0.38
C ASP A 109 11.18 8.31 -0.71
N PRO A 110 11.96 8.15 -1.81
CA PRO A 110 11.57 7.32 -2.93
C PRO A 110 11.42 5.85 -2.52
N VAL A 111 10.52 5.13 -3.21
CA VAL A 111 10.33 3.69 -3.02
C VAL A 111 11.54 2.96 -3.62
N ASP A 112 12.51 2.64 -2.77
CA ASP A 112 13.64 1.79 -3.12
C ASP A 112 13.33 0.33 -2.76
N THR A 113 13.16 -0.50 -3.78
CA THR A 113 12.88 -1.94 -3.63
C THR A 113 14.12 -2.75 -3.28
N SER A 114 15.33 -2.18 -3.41
CA SER A 114 16.59 -2.90 -3.18
C SER A 114 16.91 -3.11 -1.70
N ASN A 115 16.43 -2.20 -0.84
CA ASN A 115 16.66 -2.22 0.60
C ASN A 115 15.34 -2.18 1.38
N TRP A 116 14.45 -3.13 1.09
CA TRP A 116 13.11 -3.15 1.70
C TRP A 116 13.16 -3.26 3.25
N ALA A 117 14.10 -4.02 3.80
CA ALA A 117 14.21 -4.27 5.24
C ALA A 117 14.68 -3.04 6.05
N SER A 118 15.43 -2.12 5.44
CA SER A 118 15.88 -0.89 6.12
C SER A 118 14.78 0.17 6.21
N ASN A 119 13.65 -0.04 5.53
CA ASN A 119 12.52 0.88 5.51
C ASN A 119 11.42 0.50 6.53
N ILE A 120 11.60 -0.58 7.29
CA ILE A 120 10.64 -1.02 8.31
C ILE A 120 10.86 -0.19 9.58
N PRO A 121 9.86 0.56 10.08
CA PRO A 121 9.96 1.32 11.32
C PRO A 121 10.43 0.42 12.48
N GLY A 122 11.51 0.81 13.16
CA GLY A 122 12.08 0.06 14.28
C GLY A 122 13.07 -1.05 13.91
N VAL A 123 13.29 -1.33 12.62
CA VAL A 123 14.37 -2.23 12.16
C VAL A 123 15.58 -1.37 11.79
N SER A 124 16.59 -1.36 12.65
CA SER A 124 17.83 -0.59 12.39
C SER A 124 18.57 -1.19 11.19
N ALA A 125 18.81 -0.37 10.17
CA ALA A 125 19.66 -0.74 9.05
C ALA A 125 21.02 -1.23 9.60
N LYS A 126 21.50 -2.37 9.09
CA LYS A 126 22.82 -2.90 9.45
C LYS A 126 23.86 -1.81 9.16
N PRO A 127 24.68 -1.38 10.14
CA PRO A 127 25.65 -0.32 9.92
C PRO A 127 26.60 -0.72 8.80
N ASN A 128 26.76 0.16 7.81
CA ASN A 128 27.72 0.02 6.74
C ASN A 128 29.13 0.09 7.37
N ASN A 129 29.78 -1.06 7.48
CA ASN A 129 31.11 -1.21 8.06
C ASN A 129 32.23 -0.65 7.16
N ASN A 130 31.90 -0.08 6.00
CA ASN A 130 32.90 0.38 5.04
C ASN A 130 33.54 1.74 5.34
N SER A 131 33.09 2.46 6.36
CA SER A 131 33.72 3.71 6.80
C SER A 131 34.92 3.48 7.73
N ALA A 132 35.22 2.24 8.12
CA ALA A 132 36.33 1.92 9.04
C ALA A 132 37.69 1.73 8.34
N TYR A 133 37.74 1.79 7.01
CA TYR A 133 38.97 1.53 6.24
C TYR A 133 39.51 2.75 5.49
N GLU A 134 38.91 3.94 5.64
CA GLU A 134 39.40 5.19 5.03
C GLU A 134 40.30 6.02 5.97
N GLU A 135 40.58 5.54 7.20
CA GLU A 135 41.46 6.21 8.18
C GLU A 135 42.83 5.54 8.40
N LEU A 136 43.29 4.67 7.49
CA LEU A 136 44.64 4.07 7.52
C LEU A 136 45.40 4.34 6.22
#